data_AF-A0A7S3JQL1-F1
#
_entry.id   AF-A0A7S3JQL1-F1
#
_cell.length_a   1.000
_cell.length_b   1.000
_cell.length_c   1.000
_cell.angle_alpha   90.00
_cell.angle_beta   90.00
_cell.angle_gamma   90.00
#
_symmetry.space_group_name_H-M   'P 1'
#
loop_
_entity.id
_entity.type
_entity.pdbx_description
1 polymer ?
#
loop_
_entity_poly.entity_id
_entity_poly.type
_entity_poly.pdbx_seq_one_letter_code
_entity_poly.pdbx_strand_id
1 'polypeptide(L)'
;LEQYAYLRFLRMCIKICVCGTIFGCGAGVPAFATAGDDVHTLQWTRFTMANLSPKNWARLWVPVGIMALLSLVIIFLVLAEIKTFSQLRQNWLSEIAVDAPID
;
A
#
# COMPACT_ATOMS: atom_id res chain seq x y z
N LEU A 1 -24.30 8.49 -0.16
CA LEU A 1 -23.01 8.66 0.56
C LEU A 1 -22.14 7.40 0.52
N GLU A 2 -22.69 6.23 0.87
CA GLU A 2 -21.90 5.01 1.09
C GLU A 2 -21.31 4.37 -0.19
N GLN A 3 -22.05 4.35 -1.30
CA GLN A 3 -21.50 3.89 -2.59
C GLN A 3 -20.35 4.77 -3.10
N TYR A 4 -20.47 6.10 -2.93
CA TYR A 4 -19.40 7.04 -3.28
C TYR A 4 -18.16 6.84 -2.39
N ALA A 5 -18.39 6.56 -1.09
CA ALA A 5 -17.32 6.21 -0.16
C ALA A 5 -16.56 4.95 -0.58
N TYR A 6 -17.30 3.91 -0.99
CA TYR A 6 -16.74 2.63 -1.42
C TYR A 6 -15.91 2.74 -2.70
N LEU A 7 -16.41 3.46 -3.74
CA LEU A 7 -15.64 3.69 -4.97
C LEU A 7 -14.32 4.43 -4.69
N ARG A 8 -14.34 5.38 -3.75
CA ARG A 8 -13.16 6.16 -3.40
C ARG A 8 -12.13 5.33 -2.64
N PHE A 9 -12.58 4.47 -1.72
CA PHE A 9 -11.74 3.46 -1.07
C PHE A 9 -11.09 2.52 -2.09
N LEU A 10 -11.87 1.99 -3.04
CA LEU A 10 -11.37 1.09 -4.08
C LEU A 10 -10.33 1.77 -4.98
N ARG A 11 -10.52 3.05 -5.32
CA ARG A 11 -9.52 3.87 -6.04
C ARG A 11 -8.23 4.03 -5.24
N MET A 12 -8.30 4.15 -3.91
CA MET A 12 -7.11 4.19 -3.05
C MET A 12 -6.38 2.84 -3.01
N CYS A 13 -7.11 1.74 -2.87
CA CYS A 13 -6.53 0.39 -2.92
C CYS A 13 -5.79 0.16 -4.24
N ILE A 14 -6.37 0.55 -5.38
CA ILE A 14 -5.70 0.44 -6.69
C ILE A 14 -4.42 1.27 -6.73
N LYS A 15 -4.44 2.52 -6.24
CA LYS A 15 -3.21 3.35 -6.16
C LYS A 15 -2.13 2.70 -5.31
N ILE A 16 -2.50 2.15 -4.16
CA ILE A 16 -1.57 1.45 -3.26
C ILE A 16 -1.01 0.20 -3.92
N CYS A 17 -1.84 -0.61 -4.57
CA CYS A 17 -1.40 -1.78 -5.32
C CYS A 17 -0.43 -1.40 -6.44
N VAL A 18 -0.75 -0.37 -7.23
CA VAL A 18 0.13 0.10 -8.33
C VAL A 18 1.47 0.58 -7.78
N CYS A 19 1.48 1.40 -6.73
CA CYS A 19 2.72 1.81 -6.07
C CYS A 19 3.50 0.60 -5.53
N GLY A 20 2.82 -0.31 -4.84
CA GLY A 20 3.41 -1.54 -4.30
C GLY A 20 4.02 -2.43 -5.39
N THR A 21 3.37 -2.57 -6.54
CA THR A 21 3.89 -3.32 -7.69
C THR A 21 5.09 -2.61 -8.31
N ILE A 22 5.08 -1.28 -8.46
CA ILE A 22 6.23 -0.54 -8.99
C ILE A 22 7.46 -0.69 -8.09
N PHE A 23 7.29 -0.52 -6.78
CA PHE A 23 8.40 -0.68 -5.83
C PHE A 23 8.83 -2.15 -5.67
N GLY A 24 7.87 -3.09 -5.66
CA GLY A 24 8.13 -4.53 -5.57
C GLY A 24 8.85 -5.08 -6.79
N CYS A 25 8.41 -4.72 -8.00
CA CYS A 25 9.08 -5.12 -9.25
C CYS A 25 10.37 -4.34 -9.48
N GLY A 26 10.42 -3.05 -9.14
CA GLY A 26 11.59 -2.21 -9.41
C GLY A 26 12.78 -2.49 -8.50
N ALA A 27 12.54 -2.81 -7.22
CA ALA A 27 13.60 -2.99 -6.24
C ALA A 27 13.61 -4.38 -5.57
N GLY A 28 12.45 -5.03 -5.42
CA GLY A 28 12.37 -6.39 -4.88
C GLY A 28 12.97 -7.41 -5.86
N VAL A 29 12.54 -7.39 -7.12
CA VAL A 29 13.02 -8.32 -8.16
C VAL A 29 14.55 -8.31 -8.32
N PRO A 30 15.24 -7.16 -8.50
CA PRO A 30 16.69 -7.18 -8.62
C PRO A 30 17.40 -7.57 -7.33
N ALA A 31 16.84 -7.24 -6.16
CA ALA A 31 17.40 -7.62 -4.86
C ALA A 31 17.39 -9.15 -4.66
N PHE A 32 16.31 -9.83 -5.08
CA PHE A 32 16.20 -11.29 -4.96
C PHE A 32 16.85 -12.03 -6.14
N ALA A 33 16.77 -11.51 -7.37
CA ALA A 33 17.31 -12.17 -8.56
C ALA A 33 18.84 -12.30 -8.56
N THR A 34 19.53 -11.42 -7.83
CA THR A 34 20.99 -11.38 -7.72
C THR A 34 21.52 -12.02 -6.43
N ALA A 35 20.65 -12.50 -5.52
CA ALA A 35 21.02 -12.95 -4.18
C ALA A 35 21.38 -14.44 -4.04
N GLY A 36 20.98 -15.26 -5.00
CA GLY A 36 21.25 -16.71 -4.99
C GLY A 36 22.64 -17.05 -5.54
N ASP A 37 23.36 -17.90 -4.82
CA ASP A 37 24.63 -18.50 -5.25
C ASP A 37 24.42 -19.83 -6.01
N ASP A 38 23.20 -20.40 -6.00
CA ASP A 38 22.92 -21.74 -6.53
C ASP A 38 22.29 -21.74 -7.93
N VAL A 39 22.96 -22.46 -8.85
CA VAL A 39 22.53 -22.74 -10.23
C VAL A 39 21.27 -23.62 -10.31
N HIS A 40 20.88 -24.26 -9.19
CA HIS A 40 19.75 -25.19 -9.10
C HIS A 40 18.45 -24.58 -8.56
N THR A 41 18.38 -23.27 -8.37
CA THR A 41 17.15 -22.62 -7.92
C THR A 41 16.07 -22.68 -9.01
N LEU A 42 14.93 -23.30 -8.67
CA LEU A 42 13.74 -23.32 -9.52
C LEU A 42 13.42 -21.89 -9.98
N GLN A 43 13.15 -21.68 -11.28
CA GLN A 43 12.98 -20.33 -11.85
C GLN A 43 11.96 -19.45 -11.11
N TRP A 44 10.98 -20.07 -10.44
CA TRP A 44 9.94 -19.42 -9.65
C TRP A 44 10.38 -18.95 -8.27
N THR A 45 11.28 -19.66 -7.60
CA THR A 45 11.79 -19.29 -6.26
C THR A 45 12.88 -18.23 -6.32
N ARG A 46 13.45 -17.96 -7.50
CA ARG A 46 14.50 -16.97 -7.72
C ARG A 46 14.09 -15.53 -7.36
N PHE A 47 12.80 -15.22 -7.41
CA PHE A 47 12.26 -13.88 -7.14
C PHE A 47 11.72 -13.71 -5.72
N THR A 48 11.78 -14.75 -4.90
CA THR A 48 11.26 -14.73 -3.53
C THR A 48 12.41 -14.82 -2.53
N MET A 49 12.08 -14.60 -1.25
CA MET A 49 13.02 -14.71 -0.14
C MET A 49 13.65 -16.11 -0.01
N ALA A 50 13.10 -17.11 -0.70
CA ALA A 50 13.66 -18.46 -0.79
C ALA A 50 15.00 -18.53 -1.56
N ASN A 51 15.35 -17.50 -2.35
CA ASN A 51 16.63 -17.42 -3.06
C ASN A 51 17.77 -16.83 -2.21
N LEU A 52 17.52 -16.45 -0.95
CA LEU A 52 18.51 -15.78 -0.13
C LEU A 52 19.48 -16.78 0.52
N SER A 53 20.76 -16.73 0.14
CA SER A 53 21.82 -17.45 0.84
C SER A 53 22.09 -16.81 2.22
N PRO A 54 22.44 -17.58 3.27
CA PRO A 54 22.79 -17.06 4.59
C PRO A 54 23.89 -15.99 4.56
N LYS A 55 24.79 -16.06 3.56
CA LYS A 55 25.89 -15.10 3.35
C LYS A 55 25.40 -13.73 2.87
N ASN A 56 24.23 -13.66 2.24
CA ASN A 56 23.67 -12.46 1.61
C ASN A 56 22.50 -11.85 2.41
N TRP A 57 22.35 -12.20 3.69
CA TRP A 57 21.26 -11.73 4.56
C TRP A 57 21.15 -10.20 4.66
N ALA A 58 22.27 -9.47 4.52
CA ALA A 58 22.28 -8.02 4.50
C ALA A 58 21.43 -7.41 3.37
N ARG A 59 21.14 -8.14 2.29
CA ARG A 59 20.27 -7.67 1.19
C ARG A 59 18.80 -7.64 1.58
N LEU A 60 18.40 -8.27 2.69
CA LEU A 60 17.04 -8.25 3.20
C LEU A 60 16.58 -6.85 3.67
N TRP A 61 17.52 -5.97 3.99
CA TRP A 61 17.22 -4.60 4.40
C TRP A 61 16.54 -3.78 3.30
N VAL A 62 16.81 -4.08 2.03
CA VAL A 62 16.19 -3.40 0.88
C VAL A 62 14.67 -3.65 0.82
N PRO A 63 14.18 -4.90 0.72
CA PRO A 63 12.74 -5.17 0.72
C PRO A 63 12.08 -4.78 2.06
N VAL A 64 12.75 -4.95 3.20
CA VAL A 64 12.22 -4.52 4.51
C VAL A 64 12.04 -3.00 4.58
N GLY A 65 13.03 -2.24 4.14
CA GLY A 65 12.97 -0.78 4.10
C GLY A 65 11.88 -0.27 3.16
N ILE A 66 11.71 -0.91 2.01
CA ILE A 66 10.65 -0.57 1.04
C ILE A 66 9.27 -0.87 1.59
N MET A 67 9.09 -2.02 2.26
CA MET A 67 7.82 -2.35 2.91
C MET A 67 7.50 -1.37 4.04
N ALA A 68 8.49 -0.94 4.82
CA ALA A 68 8.31 0.08 5.85
C ALA A 68 7.89 1.43 5.25
N LEU A 69 8.54 1.87 4.17
CA LEU A 69 8.19 3.12 3.47
C LEU A 69 6.79 3.04 2.86
N LEU A 70 6.45 1.92 2.22
CA LEU A 70 5.11 1.68 1.68
C LEU A 70 4.05 1.73 2.80
N SER A 71 4.36 1.15 3.96
CA SER A 71 3.46 1.16 5.12
C SER A 71 3.19 2.58 5.62
N LEU A 72 4.22 3.43 5.70
CA LEU A 72 4.07 4.84 6.06
C LEU A 72 3.23 5.61 5.04
N VAL A 73 3.43 5.36 3.74
CA VAL A 73 2.65 5.97 2.66
C VAL A 73 1.18 5.56 2.73
N ILE A 74 0.90 4.28 3.02
CA ILE A 74 -0.47 3.78 3.21
C ILE A 74 -1.13 4.47 4.41
N ILE A 75 -0.44 4.53 5.55
CA ILE A 75 -0.96 5.19 6.76
C ILE A 75 -1.27 6.66 6.46
N PHE A 76 -0.37 7.38 5.78
CA PHE A 76 -0.58 8.77 5.40
C PHE A 76 -1.82 8.96 4.52
N LEU A 77 -1.98 8.12 3.49
CA LEU A 77 -3.13 8.14 2.58
C LEU A 77 -4.44 7.86 3.32
N VAL A 78 -4.45 6.87 4.21
CA VAL A 78 -5.63 6.51 5.00
C VAL A 78 -6.04 7.66 5.93
N LEU A 79 -5.07 8.30 6.60
CA LEU A 79 -5.36 9.45 7.47
C LEU A 79 -5.92 10.66 6.69
N ALA A 80 -5.40 10.94 5.50
CA ALA A 80 -5.93 11.99 4.63
C ALA A 80 -7.37 11.69 4.19
N GLU A 81 -7.67 10.42 3.92
CA GLU A 81 -8.98 9.98 3.48
C GLU A 81 -10.01 10.01 4.63
N ILE A 82 -9.62 9.58 5.84
CA ILE A 82 -10.45 9.68 7.05
C ILE A 82 -10.86 11.13 7.32
N LYS A 83 -9.91 12.09 7.22
CA LYS A 83 -10.21 13.51 7.38
C LYS A 83 -11.23 14.01 6.36
N THR A 84 -11.12 13.54 5.12
CA THR A 84 -12.08 13.92 4.07
C THR A 84 -13.46 13.35 4.34
N PHE A 85 -13.55 12.10 4.81
CA PHE A 85 -14.82 11.49 5.20
C PHE A 85 -15.49 12.19 6.38
N SER A 86 -14.72 12.58 7.39
CA SER A 86 -15.27 13.30 8.54
C SER A 86 -15.84 14.65 8.12
N GLN A 87 -15.15 15.39 7.24
CA GLN A 87 -15.62 16.66 6.70
C GLN A 87 -16.90 16.49 5.87
N LEU A 88 -16.94 15.47 5.00
CA LEU A 88 -18.13 15.21 4.20
C LEU A 88 -19.33 14.92 5.12
N ARG A 89 -19.16 14.04 6.11
CA ARG A 89 -20.22 13.70 7.06
C ARG A 89 -20.70 14.92 7.85
N GLN A 90 -19.79 15.81 8.26
CA GLN A 90 -20.15 17.06 8.94
C GLN A 90 -20.98 17.97 8.04
N ASN A 91 -20.60 18.13 6.77
CA ASN A 91 -21.35 18.96 5.82
C ASN A 91 -22.77 18.41 5.57
N TRP A 92 -22.90 17.09 5.40
CA TRP A 92 -24.21 16.46 5.25
C TRP A 92 -25.09 16.66 6.50
N LEU A 93 -24.52 16.55 7.70
CA LEU A 93 -25.24 16.79 8.95
C LEU A 93 -25.65 18.25 9.12
N SER A 94 -24.80 19.20 8.72
CA SER A 94 -25.13 20.63 8.80
C SER A 94 -26.23 21.03 7.81
N GLU A 95 -26.25 20.44 6.62
CA GLU A 95 -27.29 20.71 5.61
C GLU A 95 -28.65 20.18 6.08
N ILE A 96 -28.69 18.97 6.62
CA ILE A 96 -29.91 18.39 7.23
C ILE A 96 -30.40 19.24 8.41
N ALA A 97 -29.50 19.81 9.22
CA ALA A 97 -29.87 20.65 10.37
C ALA A 97 -30.46 22.01 9.95
N VAL A 98 -30.07 22.54 8.79
CA VAL A 98 -30.61 23.81 8.25
C VAL A 98 -32.01 23.60 7.66
N ASP A 99 -32.28 22.44 7.06
CA ASP A 99 -33.57 22.11 6.46
C ASP A 99 -34.61 21.57 7.47
N ALA A 100 -34.24 21.44 8.75
CA ALA A 100 -35.18 21.04 9.79
C ALA A 100 -36.20 22.18 10.06
N PRO A 101 -37.52 21.91 9.97
CA PRO A 101 -38.53 22.93 10.25
C PRO A 101 -38.38 23.40 11.70
N ILE A 102 -38.32 24.73 11.85
CA ILE A 102 -38.33 25.40 13.14
C ILE A 102 -39.78 25.36 13.62
N ASP A 103 -40.10 24.40 14.50
CA ASP A 103 -41.31 24.44 15.34
C ASP A 103 -41.11 25.41 16.51
#